data_AF-A0A7S8C3R6-F1
#
_entry.id   AF-A0A7S8C3R6-F1
#
_cell.length_a   1.000
_cell.length_b   1.000
_cell.length_c   1.000
_cell.angle_alpha   90.00
_cell.angle_beta   90.00
_cell.angle_gamma   90.00
#
_symmetry.space_group_name_H-M   'P 1'
#
loop_
_entity.id
_entity.type
_entity.pdbx_description
1 polymer ?
#
loop_
_entity_poly.entity_id
_entity_poly.type
_entity_poly.pdbx_seq_one_letter_code
_entity_poly.pdbx_strand_id
1 'polypeptide(L)'
;MAECFNPGDFWVPFGAFSQMVIGGGGQPVHLKGQVALNRDGEVVGAGDMRAQVRQVLDNISLLLASVNGRMSDIVSLTQYTTDISAFMQAGDIRKGYFDPPYPVTTTVEVVSLYDPSLLIEMTAFVEIPRDRFQRPDGARECMDERPGNRGYQGVRPCALHCVIRRKHVYQSLPVNELPIHMLRFDNERFYRLHHRLSLKR
;
A
#
# COMPACT_ATOMS: atom_id res chain seq x y z
N MET A 1 8.62 22.71 -2.03
CA MET A 1 8.60 21.59 -2.99
C MET A 1 8.63 20.28 -2.23
N ALA A 2 8.17 19.16 -2.79
CA ALA A 2 8.27 17.86 -2.12
C ALA A 2 9.71 17.35 -2.15
N GLU A 3 10.14 16.70 -1.08
CA GLU A 3 11.50 16.18 -0.92
C GLU A 3 11.48 14.65 -0.81
N CYS A 4 12.37 13.98 -1.54
CA CYS A 4 12.52 12.53 -1.59
C CYS A 4 13.70 12.13 -0.70
N PHE A 5 13.54 11.07 0.11
CA PHE A 5 14.56 10.66 1.07
C PHE A 5 14.66 9.12 1.21
N ASN A 6 15.90 8.66 1.34
CA ASN A 6 16.30 7.25 1.54
C ASN A 6 17.36 7.19 2.65
N PRO A 7 17.04 6.69 3.86
CA PRO A 7 18.03 6.57 4.93
C PRO A 7 19.15 5.57 4.58
N GLY A 8 20.39 5.89 4.92
CA GLY A 8 21.56 5.02 4.64
C GLY A 8 21.60 3.71 5.44
N ASP A 9 20.87 3.63 6.55
CA ASP A 9 20.72 2.42 7.37
C ASP A 9 19.52 1.56 6.95
N PHE A 10 18.95 1.83 5.77
CA PHE A 10 17.81 1.11 5.21
C PHE A 10 18.21 0.36 3.93
N TRP A 11 17.38 -0.60 3.51
CA TRP A 11 17.62 -1.29 2.24
C TRP A 11 17.52 -0.30 1.07
N VAL A 12 18.44 -0.46 0.12
CA VAL A 12 18.60 0.46 -1.01
C VAL A 12 17.48 0.22 -2.03
N PRO A 13 16.78 1.27 -2.50
CA PRO A 13 15.82 1.14 -3.58
C PRO A 13 16.43 0.47 -4.82
N PHE A 14 15.83 -0.64 -5.27
CA PHE A 14 16.23 -1.38 -6.46
C PHE A 14 15.47 -0.95 -7.73
N GLY A 15 14.70 0.15 -7.65
CA GLY A 15 13.89 0.68 -8.74
C GLY A 15 13.63 2.17 -8.62
N ALA A 16 12.75 2.71 -9.47
CA ALA A 16 12.43 4.13 -9.55
C ALA A 16 11.44 4.57 -8.44
N PHE A 17 11.86 4.49 -7.18
CA PHE A 17 11.08 4.95 -6.02
C PHE A 17 12.00 5.42 -4.90
N SER A 18 11.45 6.23 -3.98
CA SER A 18 12.10 6.60 -2.71
C SER A 18 11.38 5.90 -1.56
N GLN A 19 12.07 5.67 -0.44
CA GLN A 19 11.46 5.08 0.76
C GLN A 19 10.43 6.02 1.39
N MET A 20 10.67 7.32 1.32
CA MET A 20 9.69 8.32 1.71
C MET A 20 9.73 9.58 0.86
N VAL A 21 8.60 10.28 0.85
CA VAL A 21 8.45 11.63 0.30
C VAL A 21 7.88 12.55 1.38
N ILE A 22 8.55 13.66 1.62
CA ILE A 22 8.20 14.71 2.56
C ILE A 22 7.54 15.85 1.76
N GLY A 23 6.27 16.15 2.04
CA GLY A 23 5.56 17.19 1.30
C GLY A 23 5.99 18.60 1.72
N GLY A 24 6.51 19.38 0.77
CA GLY A 24 6.52 20.85 0.78
C GLY A 24 7.12 21.54 2.00
N GLY A 25 6.29 21.65 3.04
CA GLY A 25 6.58 22.27 4.34
C GLY A 25 6.95 21.30 5.46
N GLY A 26 7.21 20.02 5.16
CA GLY A 26 7.81 19.07 6.11
C GLY A 26 6.84 18.20 6.92
N GLN A 27 5.53 18.43 6.84
CA GLN A 27 4.56 17.80 7.74
C GLN A 27 3.96 16.48 7.22
N PRO A 28 3.40 16.43 6.00
CA PRO A 28 2.88 15.19 5.45
C PRO A 28 4.04 14.35 4.89
N VAL A 29 4.18 13.13 5.38
CA VAL A 29 5.16 12.16 4.92
C VAL A 29 4.42 10.96 4.33
N HIS A 30 4.74 10.63 3.08
CA HIS A 30 4.28 9.42 2.42
C HIS A 30 5.38 8.36 2.48
N LEU A 31 5.09 7.21 3.06
CA LEU A 31 6.01 6.07 3.04
C LEU A 31 5.70 5.17 1.84
N LYS A 32 6.75 4.71 1.16
CA LYS A 32 6.67 3.60 0.21
C LYS A 32 6.13 2.36 0.93
N GLY A 33 5.46 1.47 0.19
CA GLY A 33 4.95 0.21 0.74
C GLY A 33 6.07 -0.64 1.33
N GLN A 34 6.10 -0.73 2.65
CA GLN A 34 7.10 -1.47 3.40
C GLN A 34 6.76 -2.95 3.40
N VAL A 35 7.79 -3.75 3.16
CA VAL A 35 7.76 -5.21 3.09
C VAL A 35 8.77 -5.77 4.10
N ALA A 36 8.69 -7.06 4.37
CA ALA A 36 9.52 -7.74 5.37
C ALA A 36 10.95 -7.99 4.88
N LEU A 37 11.64 -6.93 4.46
CA LEU A 37 13.07 -6.96 4.14
C LEU A 37 13.91 -6.51 5.33
N ASN A 38 15.07 -7.12 5.52
CA ASN A 38 16.11 -6.61 6.41
C ASN A 38 16.91 -5.47 5.73
N ARG A 39 17.93 -4.95 6.42
CA ARG A 39 18.82 -3.90 5.89
C ARG A 39 19.55 -4.33 4.62
N ASP A 40 19.86 -5.61 4.49
CA ASP A 40 20.58 -6.18 3.34
C ASP A 40 19.63 -6.46 2.16
N GLY A 41 18.33 -6.21 2.31
CA GLY A 41 17.33 -6.42 1.27
C GLY A 41 16.84 -7.86 1.17
N GLU A 42 17.08 -8.69 2.18
CA GLU A 42 16.66 -10.09 2.24
C GLU A 42 15.31 -10.25 2.94
N VAL A 43 14.50 -11.20 2.49
CA VAL A 43 13.19 -11.50 3.09
C VAL A 43 13.36 -12.13 4.47
N VAL A 44 12.79 -11.49 5.49
CA VAL A 44 12.72 -12.00 6.86
C VAL A 44 11.42 -12.78 7.05
N GLY A 45 11.49 -13.98 7.62
CA GLY A 45 10.30 -14.76 7.97
C GLY A 45 9.53 -15.30 6.76
N ALA A 46 10.22 -15.88 5.77
CA ALA A 46 9.56 -16.53 4.63
C ALA A 46 8.55 -17.58 5.11
N GLY A 47 7.29 -17.46 4.68
CA GLY A 47 6.20 -18.33 5.12
C GLY A 47 5.65 -18.05 6.54
N ASP A 48 6.20 -17.08 7.27
CA ASP A 48 5.74 -16.69 8.61
C ASP A 48 5.14 -15.28 8.59
N MET A 49 3.80 -15.23 8.53
CA MET A 49 3.04 -13.97 8.56
C MET A 49 3.36 -13.12 9.78
N ARG A 50 3.53 -13.73 10.96
CA ARG A 50 3.76 -12.98 12.21
C ARG A 50 5.14 -12.35 12.23
N ALA A 51 6.17 -13.07 11.77
CA ALA A 51 7.51 -12.52 11.62
C ALA A 51 7.52 -11.36 10.60
N GLN A 52 6.83 -11.51 9.47
CA GLN A 52 6.77 -10.46 8.45
C GLN A 52 6.02 -9.22 8.92
N VAL A 53 4.90 -9.36 9.64
CA VAL A 53 4.18 -8.21 10.22
C VAL A 53 5.07 -7.42 11.18
N ARG A 54 5.87 -8.09 12.03
CA ARG A 54 6.84 -7.40 12.91
C ARG A 54 7.89 -6.65 12.09
N GLN A 55 8.53 -7.32 11.14
CA GLN A 55 9.57 -6.71 10.33
C GLN A 55 9.06 -5.48 9.56
N VAL A 56 7.85 -5.55 9.00
CA VAL A 56 7.24 -4.40 8.30
C VAL A 56 7.00 -3.22 9.25
N LEU A 57 6.50 -3.47 10.45
CA LEU A 57 6.26 -2.41 11.44
C LEU A 57 7.57 -1.83 11.98
N ASP A 58 8.60 -2.66 12.19
CA ASP A 58 9.95 -2.22 12.56
C ASP A 58 10.57 -1.34 11.46
N ASN A 59 10.40 -1.74 10.20
CA ASN A 59 10.85 -0.98 9.03
C ASN A 59 10.16 0.40 8.95
N ILE A 60 8.85 0.46 9.20
CA ILE A 60 8.11 1.73 9.28
C ILE A 60 8.64 2.58 10.44
N SER A 61 8.82 2.00 11.63
CA SER A 61 9.34 2.72 12.80
C SER A 61 10.73 3.30 12.54
N LEU A 62 11.62 2.54 11.90
CA LEU A 62 12.97 2.97 11.55
C LEU A 62 12.95 4.12 10.54
N LEU A 63 12.09 4.04 9.52
CA LEU A 63 11.90 5.15 8.57
C LEU A 63 11.41 6.41 9.30
N LEU A 64 10.41 6.30 10.16
CA LEU A 64 9.89 7.46 10.88
C LEU A 64 10.92 8.08 11.82
N ALA A 65 11.71 7.26 12.52
CA ALA A 65 12.78 7.75 13.39
C ALA A 65 13.81 8.62 12.64
N SER A 66 14.07 8.36 11.36
CA SER A 66 15.01 9.14 10.54
C SER A 66 14.59 10.60 10.32
N VAL A 67 13.32 10.93 10.55
CA VAL A 67 12.76 12.30 10.47
C VAL A 67 12.15 12.76 11.79
N ASN A 68 12.55 12.11 12.90
CA ASN A 68 12.04 12.31 14.26
C ASN A 68 10.51 12.07 14.39
N GLY A 69 9.96 11.25 13.50
CA GLY A 69 8.58 10.76 13.55
C GLY A 69 8.43 9.56 14.48
N ARG A 70 7.18 9.27 14.85
CA ARG A 70 6.78 8.16 15.73
C ARG A 70 5.65 7.37 15.11
N MET A 71 5.44 6.13 15.55
CA MET A 71 4.28 5.32 15.13
C MET A 71 2.93 6.00 15.41
N SER A 72 2.86 6.84 16.45
CA SER A 72 1.68 7.66 16.79
C SER A 72 1.35 8.75 15.77
N ASP A 73 2.28 9.08 14.88
CA ASP A 73 2.10 10.13 13.86
C ASP A 73 1.46 9.60 12.59
N ILE A 74 1.30 8.27 12.50
CA ILE A 74 0.64 7.62 11.38
C ILE A 74 -0.84 7.98 11.44
N VAL A 75 -1.34 8.60 10.37
CA VAL A 75 -2.74 8.97 10.23
C VAL A 75 -3.51 7.83 9.57
N SER A 76 -2.94 7.26 8.51
CA SER A 76 -3.57 6.16 7.78
C SER A 76 -2.58 5.07 7.35
N LEU A 77 -3.09 3.83 7.32
CA LEU A 77 -2.41 2.66 6.82
C LEU A 77 -3.22 2.00 5.71
N THR A 78 -2.54 1.65 4.62
CA THR A 78 -3.08 0.71 3.62
C THR A 78 -2.21 -0.54 3.62
N GLN A 79 -2.84 -1.70 3.77
CA GLN A 79 -2.18 -2.97 4.00
C GLN A 79 -2.65 -3.99 2.96
N TYR A 80 -1.71 -4.65 2.31
CA TYR A 80 -1.96 -5.70 1.33
C TYR A 80 -1.39 -7.01 1.85
N THR A 81 -2.23 -8.04 1.99
CA THR A 81 -1.82 -9.36 2.48
C THR A 81 -2.15 -10.45 1.47
N THR A 82 -1.34 -11.50 1.40
CA THR A 82 -1.65 -12.68 0.56
C THR A 82 -2.56 -13.69 1.26
N ASP A 83 -2.67 -13.61 2.58
CA ASP A 83 -3.58 -14.42 3.41
C ASP A 83 -4.16 -13.53 4.52
N ILE A 84 -5.43 -13.16 4.39
CA ILE A 84 -6.09 -12.29 5.36
C ILE A 84 -6.38 -13.01 6.66
N SER A 85 -6.60 -14.32 6.65
CA SER A 85 -6.85 -15.10 7.87
C SER A 85 -5.60 -15.14 8.75
N ALA A 86 -4.45 -15.46 8.17
CA ALA A 86 -3.16 -15.44 8.86
C ALA A 86 -2.83 -14.03 9.38
N PHE A 87 -3.11 -12.99 8.59
CA PHE A 87 -2.90 -11.60 9.00
C PHE A 87 -3.78 -11.19 10.19
N MET A 88 -5.07 -11.55 10.18
CA MET A 88 -5.99 -11.24 11.30
C MET A 88 -5.56 -11.95 12.60
N GLN A 89 -5.03 -13.16 12.50
CA GLN A 89 -4.44 -13.89 13.64
C GLN A 89 -3.13 -13.24 14.16
N ALA A 90 -2.46 -12.43 13.34
CA ALA A 90 -1.28 -11.64 13.71
C ALA A 90 -1.62 -10.25 14.29
N GLY A 91 -2.91 -9.92 14.45
CA GLY A 91 -3.37 -8.58 14.85
C GLY A 91 -2.91 -8.13 16.24
N ASP A 92 -2.55 -9.05 17.14
CA ASP A 92 -2.01 -8.74 18.47
C ASP A 92 -0.64 -8.03 18.39
N ILE A 93 0.16 -8.31 17.37
CA ILE A 93 1.47 -7.69 17.16
C ILE A 93 1.33 -6.18 17.02
N ARG A 94 0.28 -5.71 16.33
CA ARG A 94 0.02 -4.28 16.12
C ARG A 94 -0.17 -3.52 17.43
N LYS A 95 -0.65 -4.17 18.49
CA LYS A 95 -0.83 -3.54 19.81
C LYS A 95 0.49 -3.17 20.48
N GLY A 96 1.62 -3.71 20.02
CA GLY A 96 2.95 -3.30 20.47
C GLY A 96 3.46 -2.02 19.80
N TYR A 97 2.82 -1.57 18.71
CA TYR A 97 3.27 -0.41 17.91
C TYR A 97 2.29 0.75 17.92
N PHE A 98 1.02 0.51 18.27
CA PHE A 98 -0.03 1.52 18.25
C PHE A 98 -0.83 1.51 19.55
N ASP A 99 -1.17 2.72 20.02
CA ASP A 99 -2.08 2.95 21.13
C ASP A 99 -3.40 3.58 20.62
N PRO A 100 -4.53 3.42 21.34
CA PRO A 100 -5.75 4.15 21.05
C PRO A 100 -5.59 5.69 21.23
N PRO A 101 -6.25 6.51 20.39
CA PRO A 101 -7.02 6.13 19.21
C PRO A 101 -6.11 5.67 18.06
N TYR A 102 -6.46 4.52 17.46
CA TYR A 102 -5.66 3.90 16.40
C TYR A 102 -5.77 4.65 15.05
N PRO A 103 -4.75 4.54 14.17
CA PRO A 103 -4.84 5.08 12.81
C PRO A 103 -5.95 4.42 11.99
N VAL A 104 -6.51 5.16 11.03
CA VAL A 104 -7.45 4.55 10.08
C VAL A 104 -6.70 3.51 9.24
N THR A 105 -7.31 2.35 9.01
CA THR A 105 -6.66 1.24 8.30
C THR A 105 -7.57 0.71 7.21
N THR A 106 -7.01 0.49 6.03
CA THR A 106 -7.60 -0.32 4.96
C THR A 106 -6.76 -1.58 4.77
N THR A 107 -7.40 -2.75 4.80
CA THR A 107 -6.74 -4.04 4.58
C THR A 107 -7.37 -4.73 3.37
N VAL A 108 -6.55 -5.18 2.43
CA VAL A 108 -6.98 -5.85 1.20
C VAL A 108 -6.20 -7.14 1.02
N GLU A 109 -6.90 -8.24 0.77
CA GLU A 109 -6.26 -9.48 0.33
C GLU A 109 -5.92 -9.39 -1.16
N VAL A 110 -4.69 -9.75 -1.52
CA VAL A 110 -4.16 -9.73 -2.89
C VAL A 110 -3.63 -11.11 -3.26
N VAL A 111 -3.57 -11.40 -4.57
CA VAL A 111 -3.09 -12.70 -5.06
C VAL A 111 -1.60 -12.91 -4.80
N SER A 112 -0.80 -11.84 -4.92
CA SER A 112 0.65 -11.89 -4.72
C SER A 112 1.23 -10.48 -4.51
N LEU A 113 2.39 -10.41 -3.86
CA LEU A 113 3.26 -9.23 -3.84
C LEU A 113 4.36 -9.36 -4.91
N TYR A 114 5.29 -8.40 -4.99
CA TYR A 114 6.32 -8.41 -6.03
C TYR A 114 7.31 -9.59 -5.89
N ASP A 115 7.53 -10.07 -4.67
CA ASP A 115 8.28 -11.28 -4.36
C ASP A 115 7.32 -12.33 -3.77
N PRO A 116 7.29 -13.58 -4.29
CA PRO A 116 6.40 -14.64 -3.81
C PRO A 116 6.60 -15.02 -2.34
N SER A 117 7.76 -14.71 -1.76
CA SER A 117 8.11 -15.00 -0.36
C SER A 117 7.52 -13.97 0.61
N LEU A 118 7.03 -12.83 0.10
CA LEU A 118 6.39 -11.78 0.87
C LEU A 118 4.90 -12.04 1.01
N LEU A 119 4.42 -11.88 2.23
CA LEU A 119 3.04 -12.13 2.63
C LEU A 119 2.28 -10.86 2.97
N ILE A 120 2.98 -9.76 3.29
CA ILE A 120 2.39 -8.50 3.75
C ILE A 120 3.20 -7.30 3.24
N GLU A 121 2.49 -6.28 2.78
CA GLU A 121 3.02 -4.96 2.44
C GLU A 121 2.16 -3.88 3.10
N MET A 122 2.78 -2.86 3.71
CA MET A 122 2.07 -1.75 4.35
C MET A 122 2.62 -0.40 3.90
N THR A 123 1.76 0.50 3.45
CA THR A 123 2.10 1.91 3.22
C THR A 123 1.43 2.78 4.27
N ALA A 124 2.09 3.87 4.64
CA ALA A 124 1.61 4.79 5.67
C ALA A 124 1.60 6.23 5.14
N PHE A 125 0.55 6.96 5.50
CA PHE A 125 0.54 8.42 5.46
C PHE A 125 0.66 8.95 6.88
N VAL A 126 1.60 9.86 7.08
CA VAL A 126 2.07 10.29 8.39
C VAL A 126 2.06 11.80 8.46
N GLU A 127 1.63 12.36 9.58
CA GLU A 127 1.66 13.79 9.83
C GLU A 127 2.50 14.07 11.08
N ILE A 128 3.71 14.60 10.88
CA ILE A 128 4.63 14.90 11.98
C ILE A 128 4.44 16.36 12.43
N PRO A 129 4.21 16.62 13.74
CA PRO A 129 4.20 17.96 14.31
C PRO A 129 5.46 18.76 13.96
N ARG A 130 5.30 20.04 13.59
CA ARG A 130 6.39 20.89 13.08
C ARG A 130 7.54 21.10 14.05
N ASP A 131 7.22 21.17 15.34
CA ASP A 131 8.18 21.36 16.42
C ASP A 131 9.08 20.13 16.61
N ARG A 132 8.61 18.94 16.20
CA ARG A 132 9.37 17.70 16.26
C ARG A 132 10.02 17.34 14.93
N PHE A 133 9.38 17.65 13.80
CA PHE A 133 9.87 17.26 12.48
C PHE A 133 11.31 17.71 12.27
N GLN A 134 12.18 16.75 11.98
CA GLN A 134 13.56 17.01 11.61
C GLN A 134 13.73 16.70 10.13
N ARG A 135 14.10 17.72 9.36
CA ARG A 135 14.44 17.53 7.95
C ARG A 135 15.74 16.72 7.89
N PRO A 136 15.76 15.55 7.24
CA PRO A 136 16.93 14.68 7.26
C PRO A 136 17.99 15.21 6.29
N ASP A 137 19.26 15.05 6.68
CA ASP A 137 20.39 15.34 5.81
C ASP A 137 20.35 14.41 4.58
N GLY A 138 20.39 14.99 3.38
CA GLY A 138 20.31 14.25 2.13
C GLY A 138 18.90 14.09 1.55
N ALA A 139 17.85 14.66 2.17
CA ALA A 139 16.60 14.93 1.47
C ALA A 139 16.86 15.87 0.28
N ARG A 140 16.31 15.53 -0.89
CA ARG A 140 16.44 16.33 -2.13
C ARG A 140 15.08 16.60 -2.72
N GLU A 141 14.93 17.68 -3.45
CA GLU A 141 13.70 17.91 -4.20
C GLU A 141 13.39 16.70 -5.11
N CYS A 142 12.17 16.20 -5.01
CA CYS A 142 11.75 15.06 -5.81
C CYS A 142 11.81 15.44 -7.29
N MET A 143 12.48 14.59 -8.08
CA MET A 143 12.67 14.78 -9.53
C MET A 143 13.52 15.99 -9.92
N ASP A 144 14.24 16.63 -8.98
CA ASP A 144 15.07 17.82 -9.24
C ASP A 144 16.49 17.51 -9.75
N GLU A 145 16.70 16.34 -10.33
CA GLU A 145 17.88 16.12 -11.13
C GLU A 145 17.45 15.60 -12.52
N ARG A 146 17.72 16.41 -13.55
CA ARG A 146 18.22 15.87 -14.81
C ARG A 146 19.75 15.83 -14.73
N PRO A 147 20.41 14.82 -14.13
CA PRO A 147 21.80 14.59 -14.41
C PRO A 147 21.85 13.69 -15.66
N GLY A 148 22.43 14.20 -16.74
CA GLY A 148 22.47 13.54 -18.03
C GLY A 148 22.81 12.05 -17.95
N ASN A 149 21.98 11.23 -18.59
CA ASN A 149 22.32 9.99 -19.27
C ASN A 149 23.47 9.16 -18.64
N ARG A 150 23.38 8.84 -17.34
CA ARG A 150 24.07 7.66 -16.82
C ARG A 150 23.09 6.51 -16.95
N GLY A 151 23.26 5.77 -18.05
CA GLY A 151 22.42 4.65 -18.42
C GLY A 151 22.21 3.70 -17.25
N TYR A 152 20.95 3.37 -17.01
CA TYR A 152 20.56 2.12 -16.36
C TYR A 152 21.10 0.96 -17.20
N GLN A 153 22.35 0.56 -16.98
CA GLN A 153 22.86 -0.71 -17.46
C GLN A 153 22.75 -1.70 -16.30
N GLY A 154 21.82 -2.65 -16.41
CA GLY A 154 21.97 -3.92 -15.70
C GLY A 154 20.81 -4.48 -14.90
N VAL A 155 19.57 -4.00 -15.03
CA VAL A 155 18.42 -4.71 -14.44
C VAL A 155 17.59 -5.34 -15.56
N ARG A 156 17.58 -6.68 -15.60
CA ARG A 156 16.67 -7.44 -16.48
C ARG A 156 15.23 -7.00 -16.18
N PRO A 157 14.38 -6.78 -17.19
CA PRO A 157 13.01 -6.35 -16.94
C PRO A 157 12.26 -7.46 -16.19
N CYS A 158 11.95 -7.21 -14.91
CA CYS A 158 10.88 -7.92 -14.23
C CYS A 158 9.56 -7.47 -14.88
N ALA A 159 9.13 -8.21 -15.88
CA ALA A 159 7.78 -8.10 -16.43
C ALA A 159 6.79 -8.71 -15.42
N LEU A 160 6.48 -7.99 -14.33
CA LEU A 160 5.35 -8.34 -13.48
C LEU A 160 4.12 -7.55 -13.96
N HIS A 161 3.33 -8.23 -14.79
CA HIS A 161 1.95 -7.83 -15.05
C HIS A 161 1.18 -7.86 -13.72
N CYS A 162 0.78 -6.71 -13.22
CA CYS A 162 -0.30 -6.63 -12.24
C CYS A 162 -1.60 -7.02 -12.97
N VAL A 163 -1.91 -8.32 -12.97
CA VAL A 163 -3.13 -8.83 -13.58
C VAL A 163 -4.26 -8.73 -12.56
N ILE A 164 -5.02 -7.64 -12.60
CA ILE A 164 -6.37 -7.62 -12.03
C ILE A 164 -7.24 -8.53 -12.92
N ARG A 165 -7.29 -9.83 -12.61
CA ARG A 165 -8.11 -10.79 -13.37
C ARG A 165 -9.55 -10.73 -12.85
N ARG A 166 -10.45 -10.15 -13.65
CA ARG A 166 -11.90 -10.39 -13.54
C ARG A 166 -12.13 -11.89 -13.78
N LYS A 167 -12.42 -12.66 -12.74
CA LYS A 167 -13.11 -13.95 -12.93
C LYS A 167 -14.59 -13.63 -13.17
N HIS A 168 -15.04 -13.68 -14.42
CA HIS A 168 -16.37 -14.18 -14.73
C HIS A 168 -16.40 -14.76 -16.15
N VAL A 169 -16.78 -16.03 -16.19
CA VAL A 169 -17.02 -16.87 -17.35
C VAL A 169 -18.15 -16.27 -18.19
N TYR A 170 -17.91 -16.05 -19.48
CA TYR A 170 -18.97 -16.06 -20.50
C TYR A 170 -18.41 -16.73 -21.74
N GLN A 171 -19.00 -17.88 -22.09
CA GLN A 171 -18.71 -18.61 -23.31
C GLN A 171 -19.08 -17.74 -24.53
N SER A 172 -18.17 -17.71 -25.49
CA SER A 172 -18.28 -17.04 -26.79
C SER A 172 -19.39 -17.66 -27.64
N LEU A 173 -20.35 -16.86 -28.08
CA LEU A 173 -21.18 -17.12 -29.26
C LEU A 173 -20.74 -16.16 -30.39
N PRO A 174 -20.63 -16.62 -31.64
CA PRO A 174 -20.11 -15.82 -32.76
C PRO A 174 -21.06 -14.69 -33.16
N VAL A 175 -20.46 -13.55 -33.47
CA VAL A 175 -21.12 -12.30 -33.87
C VAL A 175 -21.40 -12.37 -35.37
N ASN A 176 -22.61 -12.75 -35.76
CA ASN A 176 -23.23 -12.35 -37.02
C ASN A 176 -24.73 -12.60 -36.90
N GLU A 177 -25.52 -11.61 -37.36
CA GLU A 177 -26.98 -11.48 -37.26
C GLU A 177 -27.51 -10.68 -36.06
N LEU A 178 -27.46 -9.35 -36.20
CA LEU A 178 -28.33 -8.43 -35.46
C LEU A 178 -29.25 -7.71 -36.45
N PRO A 179 -30.58 -7.93 -36.42
CA PRO A 179 -31.54 -6.94 -36.86
C PRO A 179 -31.86 -5.95 -35.72
N ILE A 180 -31.94 -4.70 -36.15
CA ILE A 180 -32.26 -3.48 -35.42
C ILE A 180 -33.62 -3.63 -34.70
N HIS A 181 -33.69 -3.47 -33.39
CA HIS A 181 -34.82 -2.84 -32.69
C HIS A 181 -34.44 -2.38 -31.27
N MET A 182 -34.12 -1.09 -31.19
CA MET A 182 -34.50 -0.10 -30.18
C MET A 182 -35.43 -0.60 -29.04
N LEU A 183 -34.90 -0.70 -27.82
CA LEU A 183 -35.69 -0.46 -26.60
C LEU A 183 -34.82 0.23 -25.54
N ARG A 184 -35.14 1.52 -25.32
CA ARG A 184 -34.83 2.28 -24.10
C ARG A 184 -35.42 1.53 -22.90
N PHE A 185 -34.69 1.37 -21.81
CA PHE A 185 -35.31 1.26 -20.48
C PHE A 185 -34.50 1.99 -19.41
N ASP A 186 -35.08 3.15 -19.11
CA ASP A 186 -35.13 4.01 -17.94
C ASP A 186 -34.56 3.53 -16.59
N ASN A 187 -34.00 4.50 -15.86
CA ASN A 187 -33.10 4.36 -14.72
C ASN A 187 -33.79 4.64 -13.36
N GLU A 188 -35.05 4.26 -13.20
CA GLU A 188 -35.89 4.63 -12.05
C GLU A 188 -36.71 3.43 -11.53
N ARG A 189 -36.08 2.46 -10.84
CA ARG A 189 -36.81 1.43 -10.07
C ARG A 189 -35.97 0.55 -9.11
N PHE A 190 -35.09 1.14 -8.28
CA PHE A 190 -34.49 0.39 -7.16
C PHE A 190 -34.69 1.02 -5.76
N TYR A 191 -35.63 1.95 -5.63
CA TYR A 191 -36.15 2.39 -4.33
C TYR A 191 -37.67 2.24 -4.27
N ARG A 192 -38.14 1.05 -3.87
CA ARG A 192 -39.40 0.76 -3.14
C ARG A 192 -39.77 -0.71 -3.35
N LEU A 193 -39.32 -1.59 -2.45
CA LEU A 193 -40.08 -2.79 -2.10
C LEU A 193 -39.58 -3.46 -0.79
N HIS A 194 -39.46 -2.71 0.30
CA HIS A 194 -39.71 -3.34 1.61
C HIS A 194 -41.21 -3.45 1.79
N HIS A 195 -41.70 -4.64 1.45
CA HIS A 195 -43.08 -5.02 1.38
C HIS A 195 -43.73 -4.97 2.77
N ARG A 196 -44.73 -4.09 2.88
CA ARG A 196 -45.84 -4.15 3.84
C ARG A 196 -46.59 -5.48 3.66
N LEU A 197 -46.50 -6.38 4.62
CA LEU A 197 -47.52 -7.37 5.03
C LEU A 197 -47.17 -7.64 6.51
N SER A 198 -47.96 -7.35 7.53
CA SER A 198 -49.37 -7.69 7.70
C SER A 198 -49.94 -6.85 8.86
N LEU A 199 -51.01 -6.10 8.60
CA LEU A 199 -51.98 -5.68 9.60
C LEU A 199 -52.95 -6.85 9.79
N LYS A 200 -53.11 -7.36 11.02
CA LYS A 200 -54.37 -7.94 11.53
C LYS A 200 -54.25 -8.20 13.05
N ARG A 201 -55.06 -7.43 13.79
CA ARG A 201 -55.34 -7.41 15.24
C ARG A 201 -54.37 -6.63 16.11
#